data_AF-X1VRY0-F1
#
_entry.id   AF-X1VRY0-F1
#
_cell.length_a   1.000
_cell.length_b   1.000
_cell.length_c   1.000
_cell.angle_alpha   90.00
_cell.angle_beta   90.00
_cell.angle_gamma   90.00
#
_symmetry.space_group_name_H-M   'P 1'
#
loop_
_entity.id
_entity.type
_entity.pdbx_description
1 polymer ?
#
loop_
_entity_poly.entity_id
_entity_poly.type
_entity_poly.pdbx_seq_one_letter_code
_entity_poly.pdbx_strand_id
1 'polypeptide(L)'
;YDKVGEEKGKKFKTQMEYKFMLGKKSQTLAALVETGGKKWGMEIPSCKNFDRSAGVAGYYAAKRLKDAIDQKAIDSAILIVPTGSGGAKFDMILQNNSEIHKVELNSELGEDLIANALKNPTKVGWNIAKIIF
;
A
#
# COMPACT_ATOMS: atom_id res chain seq x y z
N TYR A 1 -8.50 21.70 -7.93
CA TYR A 1 -7.82 20.51 -7.42
C TYR A 1 -6.38 20.60 -7.89
N ASP A 2 -5.50 21.08 -7.02
CA ASP A 2 -4.16 21.50 -7.40
C ASP A 2 -3.27 20.33 -7.80
N LYS A 3 -2.44 20.57 -8.80
CA LYS A 3 -1.55 19.61 -9.44
C LYS A 3 -0.33 19.32 -8.56
N VAL A 4 -0.51 18.74 -7.37
CA VAL A 4 0.56 18.49 -6.38
C VAL A 4 1.74 17.67 -6.94
N GLY A 5 1.51 16.85 -7.98
CA GLY A 5 2.58 16.12 -8.67
C GLY A 5 3.44 17.01 -9.59
N GLU A 6 2.83 17.95 -10.31
CA GLU A 6 3.53 18.87 -11.22
C GLU A 6 4.17 20.05 -10.46
N GLU A 7 3.50 20.57 -9.42
CA GLU A 7 4.00 21.72 -8.63
C GLU A 7 5.26 21.39 -7.81
N LYS A 8 5.45 20.14 -7.41
CA LYS A 8 6.59 19.76 -6.54
C LYS A 8 7.83 19.26 -7.32
N GLY A 9 7.83 19.28 -8.66
CA GLY A 9 8.97 18.81 -9.48
C GLY A 9 9.47 17.40 -9.12
N LYS A 10 8.58 16.57 -8.56
CA LYS A 10 8.95 15.42 -7.73
C LYS A 10 9.52 14.30 -8.58
N LYS A 11 10.83 14.10 -8.47
CA LYS A 11 11.48 12.84 -8.88
C LYS A 11 10.98 11.74 -7.95
N PHE A 12 9.99 10.99 -8.40
CA PHE A 12 9.57 9.73 -7.79
C PHE A 12 9.82 8.61 -8.79
N LYS A 13 10.13 7.42 -8.27
CA LYS A 13 10.31 6.21 -9.07
C LYS A 13 9.29 5.19 -8.61
N THR A 14 8.50 4.66 -9.53
CA THR A 14 7.56 3.57 -9.24
C THR A 14 8.07 2.28 -9.87
N GLN A 15 7.92 1.18 -9.15
CA GLN A 15 8.17 -0.16 -9.67
C GLN A 15 7.03 -1.07 -9.26
N MET A 16 6.34 -1.62 -10.25
CA MET A 16 5.33 -2.67 -10.04
C MET A 16 6.02 -4.01 -9.76
N GLU A 17 5.33 -4.87 -9.02
CA GLU A 17 5.82 -6.23 -8.70
C GLU A 17 7.25 -6.23 -8.14
N TYR A 18 7.47 -5.40 -7.12
CA TYR A 18 8.78 -5.25 -6.50
C TYR A 18 9.20 -6.53 -5.78
N LYS A 19 10.29 -7.15 -6.23
CA LYS A 19 10.84 -8.37 -5.66
C LYS A 19 11.91 -8.05 -4.62
N PHE A 20 11.80 -8.66 -3.45
CA PHE A 20 12.81 -8.60 -2.38
C PHE A 20 13.15 -10.01 -1.89
N MET A 21 14.29 -10.14 -1.21
CA MET A 21 14.74 -11.42 -0.65
C MET A 21 14.39 -11.49 0.83
N LEU A 22 13.73 -12.58 1.24
CA LEU A 22 13.58 -12.97 2.64
C LEU A 22 14.42 -14.23 2.87
N GLY A 23 15.63 -14.04 3.41
CA GLY A 23 16.63 -15.11 3.48
C GLY A 23 17.00 -15.61 2.08
N LYS A 24 16.69 -16.89 1.78
CA LYS A 24 16.95 -17.50 0.47
C LYS A 24 15.76 -17.46 -0.50
N LYS A 25 14.58 -16.99 -0.06
CA LYS A 25 13.35 -16.98 -0.86
C LYS A 25 13.06 -15.57 -1.36
N SER A 26 12.64 -15.45 -2.62
CA SER A 26 12.11 -14.20 -3.13
C SER A 26 10.65 -14.02 -2.72
N GLN A 27 10.28 -12.79 -2.41
CA GLN A 27 8.91 -12.34 -2.20
C GLN A 27 8.63 -11.14 -3.10
N THR A 28 7.35 -10.90 -3.38
CA THR A 28 6.91 -9.80 -4.25
C THR A 28 5.90 -8.93 -3.52
N LEU A 29 6.10 -7.62 -3.58
CA LEU A 29 5.12 -6.59 -3.21
C LEU A 29 4.41 -6.08 -4.45
N ALA A 30 3.17 -5.64 -4.32
CA ALA A 30 2.39 -5.11 -5.44
C ALA A 30 3.09 -3.93 -6.12
N ALA A 31 3.65 -3.00 -5.35
CA ALA A 31 4.46 -1.93 -5.89
C ALA A 31 5.50 -1.37 -4.88
N LEU A 32 6.43 -0.60 -5.42
CA LEU A 32 7.39 0.23 -4.71
C LEU A 32 7.31 1.66 -5.24
N VAL A 33 7.32 2.64 -4.35
CA VAL A 33 7.42 4.06 -4.67
C VAL A 33 8.63 4.64 -3.94
N GLU A 34 9.63 5.12 -4.69
CA GLU A 34 10.80 5.79 -4.13
C GLU A 34 10.68 7.29 -4.31
N THR A 35 10.76 8.05 -3.22
CA THR A 35 10.75 9.52 -3.26
C THR A 35 11.41 10.10 -2.02
N GLY A 36 12.08 11.25 -2.15
CA GLY A 36 12.74 11.91 -1.01
C GLY A 36 13.79 11.04 -0.30
N GLY A 37 14.40 10.07 -1.00
CA GLY A 37 15.33 9.11 -0.43
C GLY A 37 14.70 7.98 0.39
N LYS A 38 13.36 7.90 0.45
CA LYS A 38 12.61 6.83 1.12
C LYS A 38 11.96 5.88 0.13
N LYS A 39 11.89 4.61 0.50
CA LYS A 39 11.24 3.52 -0.21
C LYS A 39 9.92 3.16 0.45
N TRP A 40 8.83 3.35 -0.28
CA TRP A 40 7.48 3.03 0.16
C TRP A 40 7.00 1.75 -0.52
N GLY A 41 6.78 0.68 0.25
CA GLY A 41 6.16 -0.54 -0.27
C GLY A 41 4.65 -0.44 -0.29
N MET A 42 4.00 -0.99 -1.31
CA MET A 42 2.56 -1.08 -1.38
C MET A 42 2.14 -2.54 -1.56
N GLU A 43 1.11 -2.95 -0.83
CA GLU A 43 0.56 -4.29 -0.90
C GLU A 43 -0.96 -4.27 -0.88
N ILE A 44 -1.54 -5.21 -1.62
CA ILE A 44 -2.99 -5.44 -1.69
C ILE A 44 -3.20 -6.94 -1.40
N PRO A 45 -3.99 -7.32 -0.37
CA PRO A 45 -4.26 -8.72 -0.11
C PRO A 45 -5.02 -9.33 -1.28
N SER A 46 -4.68 -10.57 -1.62
CA SER A 46 -5.40 -11.32 -2.64
C SER A 46 -6.75 -11.80 -2.08
N CYS A 47 -7.76 -10.96 -2.20
CA CYS A 47 -9.14 -11.25 -1.81
C CYS A 47 -9.96 -11.55 -3.06
N LYS A 48 -10.80 -12.59 -3.03
CA LYS A 48 -11.71 -12.90 -4.15
C LYS A 48 -12.73 -11.78 -4.40
N ASN A 49 -13.24 -11.19 -3.31
CA ASN A 49 -14.17 -10.08 -3.35
C ASN A 49 -13.65 -8.99 -2.40
N PHE A 50 -13.55 -7.74 -2.87
CA PHE A 50 -13.04 -6.62 -2.09
C PHE A 50 -14.13 -5.93 -1.22
N ASP A 51 -15.31 -6.55 -1.13
CA ASP A 51 -16.43 -6.10 -0.28
C ASP A 51 -16.51 -6.84 1.06
N ARG A 52 -15.60 -7.78 1.31
CA ARG A 52 -15.54 -8.55 2.55
C ARG A 52 -14.17 -8.39 3.20
N SER A 53 -14.14 -8.42 4.54
CA SER A 53 -12.90 -8.36 5.32
C SER A 53 -11.81 -9.26 4.75
N ALA A 54 -10.60 -8.73 4.58
CA ALA A 54 -9.48 -9.50 4.06
C ALA A 54 -9.04 -10.64 5.00
N GLY A 55 -9.43 -10.61 6.27
CA GLY A 55 -9.15 -11.65 7.27
C GLY A 55 -7.70 -12.16 7.22
N VAL A 56 -7.54 -13.46 6.94
CA VAL A 56 -6.22 -14.12 6.86
C VAL A 56 -5.35 -13.54 5.74
N ALA A 57 -5.94 -13.17 4.59
CA ALA A 57 -5.17 -12.59 3.49
C ALA A 57 -4.61 -11.20 3.86
N GLY A 58 -5.37 -10.40 4.60
CA GLY A 58 -4.92 -9.11 5.14
C GLY A 58 -3.75 -9.25 6.09
N TYR A 59 -3.79 -10.24 6.99
CA TYR A 59 -2.67 -10.57 7.87
C TYR A 59 -1.40 -10.94 7.09
N TYR A 60 -1.50 -11.81 6.08
CA TYR A 60 -0.32 -12.18 5.29
C TYR A 60 0.23 -11.02 4.47
N ALA A 61 -0.63 -10.13 3.94
CA ALA A 61 -0.20 -8.91 3.26
C ALA A 61 0.55 -7.95 4.21
N ALA A 62 0.01 -7.70 5.40
CA ALA A 62 0.69 -6.93 6.45
C ALA A 62 2.03 -7.57 6.83
N LYS A 63 2.07 -8.90 6.96
CA LYS A 63 3.30 -9.63 7.27
C LYS A 63 4.36 -9.49 6.19
N ARG A 64 4.00 -9.54 4.90
CA ARG A 64 4.96 -9.32 3.81
C ARG A 64 5.57 -7.92 3.84
N LEU A 65 4.77 -6.91 4.15
CA LEU A 65 5.27 -5.54 4.33
C LEU A 65 6.22 -5.45 5.52
N LYS A 66 5.86 -6.05 6.66
CA LYS A 66 6.75 -6.16 7.82
C LYS A 66 8.07 -6.84 7.46
N ASP A 67 8.00 -8.00 6.79
CA ASP A 67 9.19 -8.74 6.38
C ASP A 67 10.08 -7.88 5.44
N ALA A 68 9.49 -7.09 4.55
CA ALA A 68 10.23 -6.18 3.67
C ALA A 68 10.91 -5.02 4.44
N ILE A 69 10.26 -4.48 5.47
CA ILE A 69 10.84 -3.48 6.38
C ILE A 69 11.99 -4.09 7.18
N ASP A 70 11.79 -5.28 7.77
CA ASP A 70 12.82 -5.99 8.55
C ASP A 70 14.08 -6.29 7.69
N GLN A 71 13.90 -6.58 6.40
CA GLN A 71 15.00 -6.79 5.45
C GLN A 71 15.59 -5.49 4.88
N LYS A 72 15.13 -4.31 5.34
CA LYS A 72 15.53 -2.99 4.81
C LYS A 72 15.32 -2.84 3.31
N ALA A 73 14.37 -3.59 2.75
CA ALA A 73 13.99 -3.49 1.34
C ALA A 73 13.13 -2.24 1.10
N ILE A 74 12.33 -1.85 2.10
CA ILE A 74 11.50 -0.64 2.16
C ILE A 74 11.63 0.03 3.53
N ASP A 75 11.29 1.31 3.63
CA ASP A 75 11.34 2.10 4.87
C ASP A 75 9.96 2.27 5.51
N SER A 76 8.90 2.32 4.68
CA SER A 76 7.52 2.48 5.12
C SER A 76 6.58 1.81 4.13
N ALA A 77 5.34 1.58 4.52
CA ALA A 77 4.42 0.83 3.69
C ALA A 77 2.99 1.35 3.71
N ILE A 78 2.28 1.11 2.60
CA ILE A 78 0.84 1.29 2.50
C ILE A 78 0.20 -0.08 2.27
N LEU A 79 -0.72 -0.43 3.15
CA LEU A 79 -1.52 -1.64 3.03
C LEU A 79 -2.95 -1.26 2.67
N ILE A 80 -3.36 -1.61 1.45
CA ILE A 80 -4.72 -1.35 0.97
C ILE A 80 -5.57 -2.59 1.25
N VAL A 81 -6.63 -2.47 2.05
CA VAL A 81 -7.52 -3.59 2.40
C VAL A 81 -8.99 -3.25 2.17
N PRO A 82 -9.87 -4.27 2.04
CA PRO A 82 -11.32 -4.08 2.07
C PRO A 82 -11.77 -3.33 3.32
N THR A 83 -12.81 -2.52 3.17
CA THR A 83 -13.43 -1.81 4.30
C THR A 83 -13.93 -2.81 5.35
N GLY A 84 -13.68 -2.50 6.63
CA GLY A 84 -14.00 -3.42 7.73
C GLY A 84 -13.05 -4.61 7.86
N SER A 85 -11.88 -4.57 7.21
CA SER A 85 -10.83 -5.55 7.44
C SER A 85 -10.21 -5.38 8.83
N GLY A 86 -10.22 -6.48 9.58
CA GLY A 86 -9.81 -6.52 10.98
C GLY A 86 -9.59 -7.94 11.46
N GLY A 87 -9.18 -8.07 12.72
CA GLY A 87 -9.04 -9.34 13.42
C GLY A 87 -7.81 -9.34 14.31
N ALA A 88 -7.86 -10.01 15.46
CA ALA A 88 -6.86 -9.87 16.52
C ALA A 88 -5.39 -9.95 16.04
N LYS A 89 -5.06 -10.92 15.17
CA LYS A 89 -3.69 -11.04 14.62
C LYS A 89 -3.33 -9.94 13.62
N PHE A 90 -4.30 -9.49 12.83
CA PHE A 90 -4.13 -8.40 11.86
C PHE A 90 -3.97 -7.06 12.57
N ASP A 91 -4.80 -6.80 13.58
CA ASP A 91 -4.74 -5.57 14.34
C ASP A 91 -3.44 -5.50 15.15
N MET A 92 -3.03 -6.62 15.75
CA MET A 92 -1.76 -6.71 16.50
C MET A 92 -0.53 -6.46 15.60
N ILE A 93 -0.50 -6.97 14.36
CA ILE A 93 0.62 -6.70 13.47
C ILE A 93 0.66 -5.22 13.06
N LEU A 94 -0.48 -4.57 12.83
CA LEU A 94 -0.50 -3.14 12.51
C LEU A 94 -0.10 -2.27 13.71
N GLN A 95 -0.56 -2.61 14.92
CA GLN A 95 -0.18 -1.89 16.15
C GLN A 95 1.33 -1.96 16.43
N ASN A 96 1.96 -3.10 16.11
CA ASN A 96 3.39 -3.29 16.34
C ASN A 96 4.28 -2.76 15.20
N ASN A 97 3.70 -2.27 14.10
CA ASN A 97 4.44 -1.80 12.92
C ASN A 97 3.81 -0.50 12.42
N SER A 98 4.11 0.58 13.14
CA SER A 98 3.59 1.94 12.89
C SER A 98 3.90 2.50 11.48
N GLU A 99 4.92 1.93 10.84
CA GLU A 99 5.39 2.24 9.50
C GLU A 99 4.47 1.69 8.40
N ILE A 100 3.52 0.81 8.77
CA ILE A 100 2.51 0.25 7.88
C ILE A 100 1.22 1.05 8.02
N HIS A 101 0.92 1.87 7.01
CA HIS A 101 -0.29 2.66 6.93
C HIS A 101 -1.43 1.86 6.29
N LYS A 102 -2.45 1.52 7.08
CA LYS A 102 -3.67 0.87 6.58
C LYS A 102 -4.55 1.88 5.85
N VAL A 103 -4.94 1.54 4.63
CA VAL A 103 -5.95 2.24 3.83
C VAL A 103 -7.09 1.28 3.53
N GLU A 104 -8.31 1.70 3.83
CA GLU A 104 -9.51 0.91 3.55
C GLU A 104 -10.20 1.40 2.28
N LEU A 105 -10.49 0.47 1.37
CA LEU A 105 -11.26 0.72 0.14
C LEU A 105 -12.41 -0.28 0.04
N ASN A 106 -13.43 0.06 -0.73
CA ASN A 106 -14.45 -0.89 -1.19
C ASN A 106 -14.38 -0.98 -2.73
N SER A 107 -15.15 -1.87 -3.34
CA SER A 107 -15.08 -2.08 -4.79
C SER A 107 -15.43 -0.81 -5.59
N GLU A 108 -16.45 -0.06 -5.16
CA GLU A 108 -16.87 1.19 -5.80
C GLU A 108 -15.76 2.25 -5.80
N LEU A 109 -15.12 2.50 -4.65
CA LEU A 109 -14.00 3.43 -4.54
C LEU A 109 -12.78 2.96 -5.33
N GLY A 110 -12.55 1.64 -5.41
CA GLY A 110 -11.49 1.05 -6.22
C GLY A 110 -11.70 1.27 -7.71
N GLU A 111 -12.91 1.05 -8.19
CA GLU A 111 -13.29 1.31 -9.59
C GLU A 111 -13.20 2.80 -9.92
N ASP A 112 -13.66 3.66 -9.01
CA ASP A 112 -13.58 5.12 -9.15
C ASP A 112 -12.12 5.60 -9.26
N LEU A 113 -11.21 5.04 -8.43
CA LEU A 113 -9.78 5.31 -8.50
C LEU A 113 -9.19 4.94 -9.86
N ILE A 114 -9.54 3.77 -10.41
CA ILE A 114 -9.03 3.31 -11.71
C ILE A 114 -9.59 4.20 -12.83
N ALA A 115 -10.89 4.46 -12.83
CA ALA A 115 -11.56 5.25 -13.86
C ALA A 115 -11.01 6.68 -13.95
N ASN A 116 -10.62 7.24 -12.80
CA ASN A 116 -10.18 8.62 -12.69
C ASN A 116 -8.65 8.79 -12.60
N ALA A 117 -7.87 7.71 -12.54
CA ALA A 117 -6.41 7.73 -12.42
C ALA A 117 -5.72 8.60 -13.48
N LEU A 118 -6.25 8.61 -14.72
CA LEU A 118 -5.69 9.37 -15.85
C LEU A 118 -6.37 10.72 -16.11
N LYS A 119 -7.49 11.01 -15.43
CA LYS A 119 -8.31 12.20 -15.69
C LYS A 119 -8.22 13.22 -14.57
N ASN A 120 -8.62 12.84 -13.37
CA ASN A 120 -8.63 13.70 -12.20
C ASN A 120 -8.47 12.85 -10.93
N PRO A 121 -7.40 12.99 -10.14
CA PRO A 121 -7.25 12.20 -8.93
C PRO A 121 -8.44 12.38 -7.97
N THR A 122 -9.06 11.26 -7.58
CA THR A 122 -10.19 11.24 -6.64
C THR A 122 -9.75 11.71 -5.25
N LYS A 123 -10.68 12.11 -4.38
CA LYS A 123 -10.36 12.51 -3.00
C LYS A 123 -9.62 11.38 -2.25
N VAL A 124 -9.96 10.13 -2.54
CA VAL A 124 -9.29 8.95 -1.99
C VAL A 124 -7.86 8.83 -2.51
N GLY A 125 -7.65 9.00 -3.82
CA GLY A 125 -6.31 8.97 -4.41
C GLY A 125 -5.42 10.07 -3.85
N TRP A 126 -5.99 11.26 -3.63
CA TRP A 126 -5.33 12.36 -2.94
C TRP A 126 -4.89 12.03 -1.52
N ASN A 127 -5.77 11.40 -0.75
CA ASN A 127 -5.47 11.02 0.64
C ASN A 127 -4.36 9.96 0.72
N ILE A 128 -4.37 8.99 -0.20
CA ILE A 128 -3.30 7.98 -0.29
C ILE A 128 -1.97 8.66 -0.66
N ALA A 129 -1.97 9.55 -1.65
CA ALA A 129 -0.77 10.27 -2.06
C ALA A 129 -0.17 11.11 -0.92
N LYS A 130 -1.01 11.73 -0.07
CA LYS A 130 -0.57 12.50 1.11
C LYS A 130 0.16 11.67 2.16
N ILE A 131 -0.01 10.34 2.18
CA ILE A 131 0.77 9.47 3.08
C ILE A 131 2.25 9.50 2.68
N ILE A 132 2.55 9.65 1.39
CA ILE A 132 3.90 9.57 0.82
C ILE A 132 4.60 10.95 0.74
N PHE A 133 3.85 12.06 0.63
CA PHE A 133 4.31 13.32 -0.02
C PHE A 133 4.10 14.63 0.75
#